data_AF-A0A9J6FZJ6-F1
#
_entry.id   AF-A0A9J6FZJ6-F1
#
_cell.length_a   1.000
_cell.length_b   1.000
_cell.length_c   1.000
_cell.angle_alpha   90.00
_cell.angle_beta   90.00
_cell.angle_gamma   90.00
#
_symmetry.space_group_name_H-M   'P 1'
#
loop_
_entity.id
_entity.type
_entity.pdbx_description
1 polymer ?
#
loop_
_entity_poly.entity_id
_entity_poly.type
_entity_poly.pdbx_seq_one_letter_code
_entity_poly.pdbx_strand_id
1 'polypeptide(L)'
;MRLRAPRCPSCVPPPLQITKILNLYTPADEYEERVPVSFIRKIQAKLQERNQETLPVSDNTLLMDTKFAFPIRFPFNPSRIQLEDITIPDVLNLSMLRKI
;
A
#
# COMPACT_ATOMS: atom_id res chain seq x y z
N MET A 1 -9.44 0.76 -17.97
CA MET A 1 -9.55 -0.07 -16.74
C MET A 1 -9.25 0.82 -15.53
N ARG A 2 -10.23 1.08 -14.65
CA ARG A 2 -9.93 1.74 -13.36
C ARG A 2 -9.57 0.67 -12.35
N LEU A 3 -8.28 0.52 -12.06
CA LEU A 3 -7.81 -0.24 -10.90
C LEU A 3 -8.28 0.50 -9.66
N ARG A 4 -9.34 0.00 -9.02
CA ARG A 4 -9.74 0.50 -7.71
C ARG A 4 -8.74 -0.12 -6.72
N ALA A 5 -7.72 0.64 -6.34
CA ALA A 5 -6.76 0.21 -5.34
C ALA A 5 -7.54 -0.17 -4.06
N PRO A 6 -7.22 -1.31 -3.40
CA PRO A 6 -7.76 -1.59 -2.09
C PRO A 6 -7.38 -0.41 -1.17
N ARG A 7 -8.38 0.18 -0.49
CA ARG A 7 -8.10 1.11 0.60
C ARG A 7 -7.27 0.34 1.62
N CYS A 8 -6.02 0.76 1.84
CA CYS A 8 -5.13 0.16 2.82
C CYS A 8 -5.81 0.30 4.21
N PRO A 9 -6.25 -0.79 4.87
CA PRO A 9 -6.95 -0.71 6.14
C PRO A 9 -6.05 -0.22 7.30
N SER A 10 -4.73 -0.19 7.10
CA SER A 10 -3.76 0.24 8.09
C SER A 10 -2.65 1.07 7.44
N CYS A 11 -2.97 2.32 7.09
CA CYS A 11 -1.93 3.33 6.84
C CYS A 11 -1.16 3.72 8.13
N VAL A 12 -1.40 3.04 9.24
CA VAL A 12 -0.73 3.28 10.51
C VAL A 12 0.46 2.31 10.62
N PRO A 13 1.71 2.81 10.72
CA PRO A 13 2.88 1.97 10.85
C PRO A 13 2.84 1.15 12.15
N PRO A 14 3.41 -0.07 12.16
CA PRO A 14 3.57 -0.87 13.37
C PRO A 14 4.27 -0.10 14.50
N PRO A 15 3.89 -0.36 15.77
CA PRO A 15 4.50 0.29 16.94
C PRO A 15 6.04 0.22 16.98
N LEU A 16 6.63 -0.88 16.53
CA LEU A 16 8.08 -1.04 16.46
C LEU A 16 8.74 -0.09 15.45
N GLN A 17 8.08 0.21 14.33
CA GLN A 17 8.60 1.19 13.36
C GLN A 17 8.61 2.59 13.96
N ILE A 18 7.52 2.97 14.63
CA ILE A 18 7.38 4.29 15.27
C ILE A 18 8.48 4.49 16.32
N THR A 19 8.69 3.50 17.19
CA THR A 19 9.75 3.59 18.22
C THR A 19 11.15 3.61 17.62
N LYS A 20 11.41 2.88 16.52
CA LYS A 20 12.72 2.89 15.86
C LYS A 20 13.04 4.26 15.25
N ILE A 21 12.06 4.89 14.61
CA ILE A 21 12.20 6.25 14.04
C ILE A 21 12.56 7.24 15.15
N LEU A 22 11.82 7.25 16.26
CA LEU A 22 12.07 8.18 17.38
C LEU A 22 13.46 7.98 18.01
N ASN A 23 13.97 6.74 18.06
CA ASN A 23 15.29 6.44 18.61
C ASN A 23 16.45 6.87 17.69
N LEU A 24 16.25 6.80 16.37
CA LEU A 24 17.26 7.14 15.37
C LEU A 24 17.21 8.61 14.92
N TYR A 25 16.20 9.36 15.38
CA TYR A 25 16.05 10.75 15.05
C TYR A 25 17.30 11.54 15.46
N THR A 26 17.92 12.16 14.46
CA THR A 26 19.10 13.00 14.59
C THR A 26 18.71 14.40 14.12
N PRO A 27 18.70 15.40 15.01
CA PRO A 27 18.36 16.78 14.67
C PRO A 27 19.18 17.30 13.49
N ALA A 28 18.54 18.00 12.56
CA ALA A 28 19.20 18.54 11.36
C ALA A 28 19.82 19.94 11.57
N ASP A 29 19.27 20.73 12.50
CA ASP A 29 19.71 22.10 12.79
C ASP A 29 19.54 22.46 14.28
N GLU A 30 19.84 23.73 14.62
CA GLU A 30 19.77 24.26 15.99
C GLU A 30 18.33 24.50 16.49
N TYR A 31 17.33 24.36 15.63
CA TYR A 31 15.92 24.51 15.98
C TYR A 31 15.25 23.17 16.31
N GLU A 32 15.98 22.07 16.13
CA GLU A 32 15.53 20.71 16.42
C GLU A 32 16.19 20.14 17.68
N GLU A 33 15.39 19.57 18.58
CA GLU A 33 15.89 18.89 19.76
C GLU A 33 15.81 17.37 19.62
N ARG A 34 16.76 16.66 20.21
CA ARG A 34 16.73 15.20 20.25
C ARG A 34 15.53 14.72 21.05
N VAL A 35 14.82 13.72 20.52
CA VAL A 35 13.68 13.12 21.21
C VAL A 35 14.11 12.54 22.56
N PRO A 36 13.52 13.00 23.69
CA PRO A 36 13.90 12.50 25.00
C PRO A 36 13.34 11.10 25.26
N VAL A 37 14.07 10.29 26.03
CA VAL A 37 13.68 8.91 26.37
C VAL A 37 12.34 8.85 27.10
N SER A 38 12.04 9.86 27.91
CA SER A 38 10.75 9.98 28.61
C SER A 38 9.57 10.11 27.63
N PHE A 39 9.76 10.82 26.51
CA PHE A 39 8.75 10.93 25.46
C PHE A 39 8.58 9.61 24.70
N ILE A 40 9.68 8.93 24.36
CA ILE A 40 9.64 7.61 23.71
C ILE A 40 8.84 6.60 24.56
N ARG A 41 9.04 6.60 25.89
CA ARG A 41 8.28 5.74 26.82
C ARG A 41 6.78 6.07 26.85
N LYS A 42 6.42 7.36 26.82
CA LYS A 42 5.01 7.79 26.73
C LYS A 42 4.35 7.29 25.46
N ILE A 43 5.05 7.39 24.33
CA ILE A 43 4.57 6.88 23.04
C ILE A 43 4.44 5.35 23.05
N GLN A 44 5.41 4.63 23.62
CA GLN A 44 5.33 3.17 23.79
C GLN A 44 4.10 2.74 24.58
N ALA A 45 3.82 3.40 25.71
CA ALA A 45 2.62 3.13 26.51
C ALA A 45 1.35 3.39 25.70
N LYS A 46 1.29 4.51 24.95
CA LYS A 46 0.12 4.83 24.13
C LYS A 46 -0.10 3.84 22.98
N LEU A 47 0.97 3.33 22.39
CA LEU A 47 0.91 2.33 21.32
C LEU A 47 0.50 0.94 21.84
N GLN A 48 0.80 0.61 23.10
CA GLN A 48 0.34 -0.62 23.75
C GLN A 48 -1.17 -0.62 23.95
N GLU A 49 -1.77 0.50 24.36
CA GLU A 49 -3.24 0.65 24.45
C GLU A 49 -3.91 0.39 23.09
N ARG A 50 -3.39 0.98 22.01
CA ARG A 50 -3.92 0.81 20.65
C ARG A 50 -3.90 -0.64 20.16
N ASN A 51 -2.87 -1.42 20.49
CA ASN A 51 -2.79 -2.84 20.10
C ASN A 51 -3.87 -3.69 20.76
N GLN A 52 -4.36 -3.33 21.94
CA GLN A 52 -5.43 -4.06 22.62
C GLN A 52 -6.78 -3.86 21.90
N GLU A 53 -6.97 -2.72 21.23
CA GLU A 53 -8.24 -2.33 20.61
C GLU A 53 -8.36 -2.76 19.14
N THR A 54 -7.25 -2.85 18.39
CA THR A 54 -7.34 -2.81 16.92
C THR A 54 -7.03 -4.13 16.19
N LEU A 55 -6.13 -4.99 16.65
CA LEU A 55 -5.66 -6.18 15.91
C LEU A 55 -5.00 -7.23 16.84
N PRO A 56 -4.99 -8.53 16.50
CA PRO A 56 -4.23 -9.53 17.25
C PRO A 56 -2.72 -9.25 17.13
N VAL A 57 -2.07 -9.14 18.29
CA VAL A 57 -0.68 -9.36 18.77
C VAL A 57 0.50 -9.68 17.80
N SER A 58 0.34 -9.84 16.48
CA SER A 58 1.38 -10.40 15.61
C SER A 58 2.31 -9.40 14.93
N ASP A 59 1.98 -8.11 14.85
CA ASP A 59 2.75 -7.22 13.97
C ASP A 59 3.91 -6.53 14.72
N ASN A 60 4.80 -7.37 15.27
CA ASN A 60 6.18 -7.00 15.63
C ASN A 60 7.06 -6.84 14.36
N THR A 61 6.49 -6.31 13.29
CA THR A 61 7.13 -6.22 11.99
C THR A 61 7.87 -4.89 11.90
N LEU A 62 9.21 -4.93 11.95
CA LEU A 62 10.04 -3.74 11.76
C LEU A 62 10.18 -3.37 10.28
N LEU A 63 10.34 -4.37 9.41
CA LEU A 63 10.57 -4.18 7.98
C LEU A 63 9.30 -4.46 7.18
N MET A 64 8.97 -3.61 6.22
CA MET A 64 7.88 -3.88 5.28
C MET A 64 8.33 -4.90 4.22
N ASP A 65 7.41 -5.76 3.79
CA ASP A 65 7.67 -6.65 2.67
C ASP A 65 7.65 -5.85 1.35
N THR A 66 8.83 -5.66 0.76
CA THR A 66 9.00 -4.93 -0.51
C THR A 66 8.52 -5.73 -1.72
N LYS A 67 8.29 -7.04 -1.56
CA LYS A 67 7.80 -7.94 -2.60
C LYS A 67 6.30 -8.19 -2.49
N PHE A 68 5.65 -7.61 -1.49
CA PHE A 68 4.22 -7.76 -1.31
C PHE A 68 3.46 -7.22 -2.52
N ALA A 69 2.67 -8.08 -3.14
CA ALA A 69 1.77 -7.72 -4.23
C ALA A 69 0.34 -7.75 -3.73
N PHE A 70 -0.39 -6.63 -3.89
CA PHE A 70 -1.81 -6.60 -3.58
C PHE A 70 -2.56 -7.58 -4.48
N PRO A 71 -3.51 -8.36 -3.94
CA PRO A 71 -4.31 -9.26 -4.76
C PRO A 71 -5.14 -8.45 -5.76
N ILE A 72 -4.89 -8.68 -7.04
CA ILE A 72 -5.63 -8.02 -8.11
C ILE A 72 -6.99 -8.70 -8.30
N ARG A 73 -8.00 -7.90 -8.59
CA ARG A 73 -9.34 -8.36 -8.95
C ARG A 73 -9.69 -7.81 -10.32
N PHE A 74 -10.33 -8.62 -11.14
CA PHE A 74 -10.82 -8.23 -12.46
C PHE A 74 -12.35 -8.09 -12.39
N PRO A 75 -12.87 -6.92 -11.97
CA PRO A 75 -14.30 -6.70 -11.97
C PRO A 75 -14.83 -6.69 -13.41
N PHE A 76 -16.09 -7.06 -13.57
CA PHE A 76 -16.78 -6.91 -14.84
C PHE A 76 -16.75 -5.44 -15.28
N ASN A 77 -16.26 -5.20 -16.50
CA ASN A 77 -16.14 -3.88 -17.09
C ASN A 77 -16.64 -3.95 -18.55
N PRO A 78 -17.91 -3.62 -18.82
CA PRO A 78 -18.47 -3.73 -20.17
C PRO A 78 -17.77 -2.76 -21.11
N SER A 79 -17.43 -3.24 -22.31
CA SER A 79 -16.96 -2.39 -23.40
C SER A 79 -18.14 -1.63 -24.01
N ARG A 80 -17.88 -0.42 -24.51
CA ARG A 80 -18.84 0.33 -25.35
C ARG A 80 -18.58 0.10 -26.85
N ILE A 81 -17.96 -1.03 -27.19
CA ILE A 81 -17.52 -1.34 -28.55
C ILE A 81 -18.57 -2.26 -29.17
N GLN A 82 -19.04 -1.86 -30.34
CA GLN A 82 -19.89 -2.66 -31.21
C GLN A 82 -19.00 -3.60 -32.04
N LEU A 83 -19.32 -4.89 -32.08
CA LEU A 83 -18.50 -5.91 -32.76
C LEU A 83 -18.55 -5.73 -34.29
N GLU A 84 -19.68 -5.21 -34.76
CA GLU A 84 -19.94 -4.82 -36.14
C GLU A 84 -19.03 -3.69 -36.65
N ASP A 85 -18.44 -2.88 -35.77
CA ASP A 85 -17.55 -1.78 -36.17
C ASP A 85 -16.06 -2.14 -36.10
N ILE A 86 -15.71 -3.34 -35.61
CA ILE A 86 -14.31 -3.75 -35.46
C ILE A 86 -13.73 -4.15 -36.82
N THR A 87 -12.65 -3.49 -37.23
CA THR A 87 -11.86 -3.80 -38.44
C THR A 87 -10.46 -4.28 -38.07
N ILE A 88 -9.92 -5.24 -38.81
CA ILE A 88 -8.56 -5.76 -38.61
C ILE A 88 -7.58 -4.95 -39.48
N PRO A 89 -6.58 -4.25 -38.91
CA PRO A 89 -5.55 -3.57 -39.70
C PRO A 89 -4.63 -4.54 -40.44
N ASP A 90 -4.25 -4.21 -41.67
CA ASP A 90 -3.38 -5.04 -42.53
C ASP A 90 -1.98 -5.29 -41.95
N VAL A 91 -1.50 -4.39 -41.09
CA VAL A 91 -0.21 -4.50 -40.39
C VAL A 91 -0.15 -5.75 -39.51
N LEU A 92 -1.29 -6.26 -39.04
CA LEU A 92 -1.35 -7.49 -38.23
C LEU A 92 -1.14 -8.77 -39.07
N ASN A 93 -1.16 -8.67 -40.41
CA ASN A 93 -0.95 -9.77 -41.34
C ASN A 93 -1.81 -11.02 -41.05
N LEU A 94 -3.09 -10.80 -40.73
CA LEU A 94 -4.06 -11.85 -40.40
C LEU A 94 -4.94 -12.21 -41.60
N SER A 95 -4.33 -12.53 -42.74
CA SER A 95 -5.01 -12.82 -44.01
C SER A 95 -5.92 -14.05 -43.99
N MET A 96 -5.75 -14.92 -42.99
CA MET A 96 -6.58 -16.12 -42.79
C MET A 96 -7.96 -15.82 -42.15
N LEU A 97 -8.15 -14.64 -41.57
CA LEU A 97 -9.37 -14.29 -40.84
C LEU A 97 -10.35 -13.52 -41.74
N ARG A 98 -11.63 -13.88 -41.65
CA ARG A 98 -12.73 -13.19 -42.33
C ARG A 98 -13.80 -12.81 -41.31
N LYS A 99 -14.21 -11.54 -41.31
CA LYS A 99 -15.34 -11.05 -40.51
C LYS A 99 -16.64 -11.70 -41.01
N ILE A 100 -17.49 -12.16 -40.08
CA ILE A 100 -18.80 -12.78 -40.33
C ILE A 100 -19.88 -11.78 -39.96
#